data_AF-A0A2M7QTX2-F1
#
_entry.id   AF-A0A2M7QTX2-F1
#
_cell.length_a   1.000
_cell.length_b   1.000
_cell.length_c   1.000
_cell.angle_alpha   90.00
_cell.angle_beta   90.00
_cell.angle_gamma   90.00
#
_symmetry.space_group_name_H-M   'P 1'
#
loop_
_entity.id
_entity.type
_entity.pdbx_description
1 polymer ?
#
loop_
_entity_poly.entity_id
_entity_poly.type
_entity_poly.pdbx_seq_one_letter_code
_entity_poly.pdbx_strand_id
1 'polypeptide(L)'
;MPPMHIYLVRHTKYHNPENIFPFHLPVNLSVEGREHARRIADWFTNKKLIKLPIFTSPVVRCVQTAEIIAGQTDSFVSADERLVETYSPGI
;
A
#
# COMPACT_ATOMS: atom_id res chain seq x y z
N MET A 1 16.47 -24.56 5.30
CA MET A 1 15.24 -23.79 5.01
C MET A 1 15.60 -22.74 3.97
N PRO A 2 14.82 -22.59 2.89
CA PRO A 2 15.06 -21.50 1.94
C PRO A 2 14.92 -20.14 2.65
N PRO A 3 15.64 -19.10 2.21
CA PRO A 3 15.54 -17.77 2.81
C PRO A 3 14.13 -17.20 2.64
N MET A 4 13.64 -16.56 3.69
CA MET A 4 12.39 -15.82 3.67
C MET A 4 12.65 -14.38 3.22
N HIS A 5 11.88 -13.90 2.24
CA HIS A 5 11.93 -12.52 1.78
C HIS A 5 10.68 -11.77 2.20
N ILE A 6 10.86 -10.58 2.77
CA ILE A 6 9.78 -9.65 3.11
C ILE A 6 9.98 -8.39 2.27
N TYR A 7 8.92 -7.97 1.57
CA TYR A 7 8.93 -6.78 0.75
C TYR A 7 8.11 -5.69 1.45
N LEU A 8 8.69 -4.51 1.61
CA LEU A 8 8.04 -3.37 2.26
C LEU A 8 7.66 -2.34 1.20
N VAL A 9 6.39 -1.94 1.19
CA VAL A 9 5.86 -0.92 0.28
C VAL A 9 5.19 0.16 1.11
N ARG A 10 5.67 1.40 0.98
CA ARG A 10 4.94 2.57 1.49
C ARG A 10 3.76 2.85 0.58
N HIS A 11 2.62 3.26 1.13
CA HIS A 11 1.50 3.75 0.32
C HIS A 11 1.98 4.82 -0.68
N THR A 12 1.38 4.86 -1.87
CA THR A 12 1.76 5.85 -2.87
C THR A 12 1.11 7.20 -2.58
N LYS A 13 1.33 8.18 -3.48
CA LYS A 13 0.89 9.55 -3.31
C LYS A 13 -0.64 9.63 -3.15
N TYR A 14 -1.08 10.24 -2.07
CA TYR A 14 -2.50 10.53 -1.83
C TYR A 14 -2.87 11.90 -2.39
N HIS A 15 -4.18 12.12 -2.61
CA HIS A 15 -4.71 13.41 -3.01
C HIS A 15 -4.68 14.37 -1.81
N ASN A 16 -3.87 15.42 -1.90
CA ASN A 16 -3.65 16.38 -0.81
C ASN A 16 -3.54 17.82 -1.33
N PRO A 17 -4.61 18.40 -1.89
CA PRO A 17 -4.59 19.76 -2.43
C PRO A 17 -4.29 20.80 -1.34
N GLU A 18 -4.81 20.58 -0.13
CA GLU A 18 -4.66 21.47 1.02
C GLU A 18 -3.30 21.33 1.75
N ASN A 19 -2.43 20.42 1.29
CA ASN A 19 -1.12 20.13 1.86
C ASN A 19 -1.14 19.90 3.39
N ILE A 20 -2.16 19.18 3.87
CA ILE A 20 -2.31 18.84 5.28
C ILE A 20 -1.56 17.55 5.62
N PHE A 21 -1.23 17.35 6.90
CA PHE A 21 -0.79 16.06 7.41
C PHE A 21 -2.02 15.19 7.71
N PRO A 22 -2.30 14.13 6.93
CA PRO A 22 -3.57 13.43 7.05
C PRO A 22 -3.58 12.43 8.20
N PHE A 23 -2.43 11.96 8.70
CA PHE A 23 -2.34 10.91 9.71
C PHE A 23 -3.27 9.72 9.39
N HIS A 24 -4.30 9.49 10.22
CA HIS A 24 -5.29 8.42 10.06
C HIS A 24 -6.50 8.82 9.19
N LEU A 25 -6.56 10.04 8.66
CA LEU A 25 -7.64 10.48 7.78
C LEU A 25 -7.71 9.60 6.51
N PRO A 26 -8.93 9.24 6.08
CA PRO A 26 -9.17 8.34 4.95
C PRO A 26 -9.01 9.04 3.59
N VAL A 27 -7.84 9.62 3.35
CA VAL A 27 -7.52 10.27 2.07
C VAL A 27 -7.23 9.23 0.99
N ASN A 28 -7.86 9.38 -0.18
CA ASN A 28 -7.67 8.51 -1.33
C ASN A 28 -6.33 8.77 -2.04
N LEU A 29 -5.86 7.79 -2.81
CA LEU A 29 -4.74 7.96 -3.74
C LEU A 29 -5.04 9.05 -4.77
N SER A 30 -4.00 9.80 -5.14
CA SER A 30 -4.05 10.68 -6.30
C SER A 30 -3.98 9.87 -7.60
N VAL A 31 -4.23 10.51 -8.75
CA VAL A 31 -4.04 9.88 -10.08
C VAL A 31 -2.60 9.37 -10.21
N GLU A 32 -1.63 10.22 -9.90
CA GLU A 32 -0.20 9.87 -9.91
C GLU A 32 0.12 8.72 -8.94
N GLY A 33 -0.51 8.70 -7.76
CA GLY A 33 -0.35 7.61 -6.80
C GLY A 33 -0.83 6.27 -7.32
N ARG A 34 -1.97 6.25 -8.02
CA ARG A 34 -2.48 5.01 -8.65
C ARG A 34 -1.55 4.51 -9.75
N GLU A 35 -1.04 5.40 -10.61
CA GLU A 35 -0.05 5.02 -11.63
C GLU A 35 1.24 4.51 -11.01
N HIS A 36 1.71 5.12 -9.91
CA HIS A 36 2.86 4.61 -9.18
C HIS A 36 2.59 3.21 -8.61
N ALA A 37 1.41 2.95 -8.04
CA ALA A 37 1.07 1.62 -7.51
C ALA A 37 1.07 0.55 -8.60
N ARG A 38 0.60 0.88 -9.83
CA ARG A 38 0.71 -0.02 -10.98
C ARG A 38 2.15 -0.34 -11.35
N ARG A 39 3.03 0.66 -11.39
CA ARG A 39 4.46 0.43 -11.66
C ARG A 39 5.12 -0.48 -10.62
N ILE A 40 4.71 -0.38 -9.36
CA ILE A 40 5.17 -1.29 -8.29
C ILE A 40 4.69 -2.71 -8.60
N ALA A 41 3.43 -2.88 -8.96
CA ALA A 41 2.87 -4.18 -9.32
C ALA A 41 3.57 -4.79 -10.54
N ASP A 42 3.84 -3.99 -11.58
CA ASP A 42 4.60 -4.40 -12.76
C ASP A 42 5.99 -4.91 -12.38
N TRP A 43 6.65 -4.26 -11.42
CA TRP A 43 7.94 -4.72 -10.89
C TRP A 43 7.82 -6.11 -10.23
N PHE A 44 6.81 -6.33 -9.39
CA PHE A 44 6.56 -7.65 -8.77
C PHE A 44 6.28 -8.73 -9.82
N THR A 45 5.42 -8.44 -10.79
CA THR A 45 5.10 -9.36 -11.89
C THR A 45 6.34 -9.70 -12.72
N ASN A 46 7.16 -8.71 -13.08
CA ASN A 46 8.41 -8.91 -13.83
C ASN A 46 9.44 -9.76 -13.07
N LYS A 47 9.40 -9.73 -11.73
CA LYS A 47 10.23 -10.57 -10.85
C LYS A 47 9.60 -11.94 -10.56
N LYS A 48 8.42 -12.25 -11.12
CA LYS A 48 7.62 -13.46 -10.84
C LYS A 48 7.24 -13.61 -9.36
N LEU A 49 7.10 -12.48 -8.67
CA LEU A 49 6.70 -12.39 -7.27
C LEU A 49 5.17 -12.18 -7.21
N ILE A 50 4.43 -13.25 -7.48
CA ILE A 50 2.98 -13.26 -7.60
C ILE A 50 2.35 -14.14 -6.52
N LYS A 51 1.04 -13.97 -6.25
CA LYS A 51 0.27 -14.76 -5.27
C LYS A 51 0.83 -14.72 -3.85
N LEU A 52 1.50 -13.62 -3.49
CA LEU A 52 2.04 -13.41 -2.16
C LEU A 52 0.97 -12.77 -1.26
N PRO A 53 0.89 -13.10 0.03
CA PRO A 53 0.01 -12.37 0.93
C PRO A 53 0.49 -10.92 1.09
N ILE A 54 -0.43 -9.97 1.06
CA ILE A 54 -0.17 -8.55 1.31
C ILE A 54 -0.85 -8.14 2.61
N PHE A 55 -0.06 -7.70 3.58
CA PHE A 55 -0.56 -7.11 4.82
C PHE A 55 -0.45 -5.59 4.74
N THR A 56 -1.51 -4.89 5.12
CA THR A 56 -1.57 -3.42 5.04
C THR A 56 -2.25 -2.83 6.26
N SER A 57 -1.96 -1.58 6.59
CA SER A 57 -2.77 -0.84 7.56
C SER A 57 -4.20 -0.67 7.04
N PRO A 58 -5.22 -0.58 7.89
CA PRO A 58 -6.61 -0.29 7.48
C PRO A 58 -6.81 1.11 6.87
N VAL A 59 -5.78 1.97 6.83
CA VAL A 59 -5.88 3.32 6.25
C VAL A 59 -6.10 3.25 4.73
N VAL A 60 -7.11 3.99 4.23
CA VAL A 60 -7.61 3.92 2.84
C VAL A 60 -6.52 3.98 1.77
N ARG A 61 -5.57 4.93 1.84
CA ARG A 61 -4.46 5.03 0.87
C ARG A 61 -3.53 3.81 0.85
N CYS A 62 -3.35 3.16 2.00
CA CYS A 62 -2.55 1.95 2.12
C CYS A 62 -3.30 0.76 1.53
N VAL A 63 -4.60 0.64 1.80
CA VAL A 63 -5.48 -0.38 1.20
C VAL A 63 -5.51 -0.23 -0.32
N GLN A 64 -5.75 0.97 -0.85
CA GLN A 64 -5.77 1.22 -2.31
C GLN A 64 -4.44 0.89 -3.00
N THR A 65 -3.32 1.18 -2.34
CA THR A 65 -2.00 0.80 -2.86
C THR A 65 -1.87 -0.72 -2.93
N ALA A 66 -2.25 -1.41 -1.85
CA ALA A 66 -2.21 -2.87 -1.76
C ALA A 66 -3.15 -3.55 -2.78
N GLU A 67 -4.37 -3.06 -2.94
CA GLU A 67 -5.37 -3.59 -3.88
C GLU A 67 -4.93 -3.46 -5.34
N ILE A 68 -4.31 -2.33 -5.71
CA ILE A 68 -3.77 -2.16 -7.07
C ILE A 68 -2.66 -3.17 -7.35
N ILE A 69 -1.75 -3.38 -6.39
CA ILE A 69 -0.69 -4.38 -6.51
C ILE A 69 -1.29 -5.79 -6.57
N ALA A 70 -2.27 -6.08 -5.72
CA ALA A 70 -2.92 -7.37 -5.65
C ALA A 70 -3.62 -7.74 -6.96
N GLY A 71 -4.33 -6.80 -7.56
CA GLY A 71 -5.06 -7.02 -8.81
C GLY A 71 -4.20 -7.46 -9.99
N GLN A 72 -2.92 -7.05 -10.04
CA GLN A 72 -2.00 -7.46 -11.12
C GLN A 72 -1.13 -8.67 -10.74
N THR A 73 -0.97 -8.95 -9.45
CA THR A 73 -0.10 -10.04 -8.95
C THR A 73 -0.88 -11.28 -8.53
N ASP A 74 -2.21 -11.28 -8.65
CA ASP A 74 -3.10 -12.34 -8.16
C ASP A 74 -2.88 -12.63 -6.66
N SER A 75 -2.61 -11.57 -5.90
CA SER A 75 -2.31 -11.62 -4.47
C SER A 75 -3.57 -11.33 -3.63
N PHE A 76 -3.51 -11.65 -2.34
CA PHE A 76 -4.61 -11.39 -1.40
C PHE A 76 -4.21 -10.32 -0.39
N VAL A 77 -5.11 -9.37 -0.14
CA VAL A 77 -4.89 -8.28 0.83
C VAL A 77 -5.56 -8.60 2.15
N SER A 78 -4.86 -8.37 3.26
CA SER A 78 -5.39 -8.43 4.61
C SER A 78 -5.00 -7.17 5.38
N ALA A 79 -5.98 -6.52 5.99
CA ALA A 79 -5.74 -5.37 6.85
C ALA A 79 -5.31 -5.82 8.25
N ASP A 80 -4.39 -5.09 8.87
CA ASP A 80 -3.93 -5.30 10.24
C ASP A 80 -3.74 -3.96 10.95
N GLU A 81 -4.47 -3.76 12.05
CA GLU A 81 -4.44 -2.54 12.88
C GLU A 81 -3.04 -2.23 13.42
N ARG A 82 -2.18 -3.24 13.59
CA ARG A 82 -0.80 -3.07 14.09
C ARG A 82 0.12 -2.37 13.09
N LEU A 83 -0.32 -2.20 11.84
CA LEU A 83 0.45 -1.55 10.76
C LEU A 83 0.10 -0.07 10.58
N VAL A 84 -0.80 0.49 11.40
CA VAL A 84 -1.14 1.92 11.36
C VAL A 84 0.07 2.78 11.74
N GLU A 85 0.20 3.95 11.10
CA GLU A 85 1.24 4.93 11.41
C GLU A 85 1.24 5.28 12.90
N THR A 86 2.42 5.22 13.53
CA THR A 86 2.58 5.32 14.99
C THR A 86 2.38 6.72 15.54
N TYR A 87 2.51 7.75 14.69
CA TYR A 87 2.35 9.14 15.08
C TYR A 87 1.11 9.77 14.42
N SER A 88 0.17 10.21 15.25
CA SER A 88 -0.99 11.03 14.88
C SER A 88 -1.24 12.04 16.00
N PRO A 89 -1.02 13.35 15.79
CA PRO A 89 -1.26 14.36 16.82
C PRO A 89 -2.75 14.38 17.16
N GLY A 90 -3.08 13.94 18.36
CA GLY A 90 -4.46 13.82 18.86
C GLY A 90 -4.86 12.43 19.34
N ILE A 91 -3.95 11.45 19.30
CA ILE A 91 -3.99 10.19 20.08
C ILE A 91 -2.72 10.09 20.90
#